data_AF-A0A151E6F7-F1
#
_entry.id   AF-A0A151E6F7-F1
#
_cell.length_a   1.000
_cell.length_b   1.000
_cell.length_c   1.000
_cell.angle_alpha   90.00
_cell.angle_beta   90.00
_cell.angle_gamma   90.00
#
_symmetry.space_group_name_H-M   'P 1'
#
loop_
_entity.id
_entity.type
_entity.pdbx_description
1 polymer ?
#
loop_
_entity_poly.entity_id
_entity_poly.type
_entity_poly.pdbx_seq_one_letter_code
_entity_poly.pdbx_strand_id
1 'polypeptide(L)'
;MAKKIRRIRTFARTAAKSMEKKLIDNAKKLREDPHLFLPDYEDNYSKKYFDKIKRNLDKVNRFNDDIKKLEKLSNKRGLEGALAGTLVLTHSEKAPYLGVAKFPTGDVSYAQRGRAEKEKLIAVQYFDHPVLRLLGIKDIAQKRKLHIYSWDEGYTSTGLKPNPPKEFIDFIINKIGLTSKNGFATCKDITKEEINNEKSSSKNYLQINWKSAKVTIAICEDCAKLNKNTIFNITKYILEPDISDDFSIRVVGQVIKQHESDAQDTKNIDEYLAGKLTDIEFIKKNMKFREESIKESGEKILILDGVSYNTNIDKFLKALKPNEFERKGLEFILDQVNEPIVLNNVTPNKVLERFWKDFGLESINSILKDEEMSKKFFSLEDTPSDILELVFNYQERQQILSQLPKYKSLPPLAQFIDNVVRTYKTFGEKEALAEIKKRPENPKGKSIAYAFLLVFEKAKDKKWQFSQVEIEYGDFLREHVKKLLNSEPKNYHKFLKELLVNSGSSEDIDDAIC
;
A
#
# COMPACT_ATOMS: atom_id res chain seq x y z
N MET A 1 -4.42 -64.11 11.06
CA MET A 1 -5.61 -63.50 11.69
C MET A 1 -5.48 -61.98 11.62
N ALA A 2 -6.29 -61.33 10.79
CA ALA A 2 -6.24 -59.88 10.59
C ALA A 2 -6.79 -59.14 11.83
N LYS A 3 -6.00 -58.23 12.41
CA LYS A 3 -6.42 -57.31 13.47
C LYS A 3 -7.53 -56.42 12.92
N LYS A 4 -8.73 -56.59 13.46
CA LYS A 4 -9.91 -55.77 13.19
C LYS A 4 -9.57 -54.28 13.45
N ILE A 5 -9.55 -53.48 12.39
CA ILE A 5 -9.37 -52.02 12.48
C ILE A 5 -10.48 -51.47 13.38
N ARG A 6 -10.08 -50.91 14.54
CA ARG A 6 -10.99 -50.22 15.45
C ARG A 6 -11.61 -49.05 14.69
N ARG A 7 -12.92 -49.08 14.46
CA ARG A 7 -13.69 -47.92 14.00
C ARG A 7 -13.42 -46.75 14.95
N ILE A 8 -12.88 -45.67 14.40
CA ILE A 8 -12.65 -44.40 15.09
C ILE A 8 -13.99 -43.97 15.71
N ARG A 9 -14.05 -43.86 17.04
CA ARG A 9 -15.22 -43.37 17.77
C ARG A 9 -15.45 -41.92 17.36
N THR A 10 -16.63 -41.61 16.82
CA THR A 10 -17.14 -40.24 16.72
C THR A 10 -17.08 -39.61 18.12
N PHE A 11 -16.45 -38.45 18.22
CA PHE A 11 -16.24 -37.72 19.48
C PHE A 11 -17.60 -37.25 20.05
N ALA A 12 -18.28 -38.12 20.80
CA ALA A 12 -19.41 -37.73 21.63
C ALA A 12 -18.88 -36.85 22.77
N ARG A 13 -19.34 -35.60 22.87
CA ARG A 13 -19.03 -34.69 23.98
C ARG A 13 -20.20 -34.65 24.94
N THR A 14 -19.90 -34.60 26.23
CA THR A 14 -20.91 -34.30 27.25
C THR A 14 -21.48 -32.92 26.98
N ALA A 15 -22.80 -32.80 26.90
CA ALA A 15 -23.45 -31.51 26.65
C ALA A 15 -23.23 -30.57 27.84
N ALA A 16 -22.89 -29.30 27.57
CA ALA A 16 -23.07 -28.27 28.59
C ALA A 16 -24.58 -28.12 28.88
N LYS A 17 -24.96 -27.95 30.16
CA LYS A 17 -26.37 -27.86 30.57
C LYS A 17 -27.16 -26.78 29.81
N SER A 18 -26.53 -25.66 29.49
CA SER A 18 -27.13 -24.58 28.69
C SER A 18 -27.46 -25.01 27.26
N MET A 19 -26.57 -25.76 26.62
CA MET A 19 -26.76 -26.27 25.26
C MET A 19 -27.82 -27.37 25.21
N GLU A 20 -27.81 -28.29 26.19
CA GLU A 20 -28.83 -29.31 26.34
C GLU A 20 -30.21 -28.69 26.51
N LYS A 21 -30.33 -27.70 27.41
CA LYS A 21 -31.56 -26.94 27.61
C LYS A 21 -32.03 -26.28 26.31
N LYS A 22 -31.13 -25.60 25.58
CA LYS A 22 -31.46 -24.94 24.30
C LYS A 22 -32.02 -25.94 23.27
N LEU A 23 -31.39 -27.11 23.12
CA LEU A 23 -31.85 -28.14 22.18
C LEU A 23 -33.24 -28.68 22.55
N ILE A 24 -33.51 -28.88 23.84
CA ILE A 24 -34.82 -29.33 24.33
C ILE A 24 -35.88 -28.24 24.12
N ASP A 25 -35.57 -26.98 24.44
CA ASP A 25 -36.49 -25.85 24.27
C ASP A 25 -36.83 -25.65 22.78
N ASN A 26 -35.85 -25.77 21.88
CA ASN A 26 -36.07 -25.77 20.43
C ASN A 26 -36.94 -26.96 20.00
N ALA A 27 -36.70 -28.16 20.53
CA ALA A 27 -37.52 -29.34 20.22
C ALA A 27 -38.99 -29.17 20.69
N LYS A 28 -39.22 -28.49 21.82
CA LYS A 28 -40.57 -28.14 22.31
C LYS A 28 -41.28 -27.18 21.34
N LYS A 29 -40.60 -26.12 20.88
CA LYS A 29 -41.15 -25.20 19.86
C LYS A 29 -41.51 -25.94 18.56
N LEU A 30 -40.67 -26.88 18.13
CA LEU A 30 -40.93 -27.70 16.95
C LEU A 30 -42.10 -28.69 17.09
N ARG A 31 -42.46 -29.05 18.33
CA ARG A 31 -43.65 -29.86 18.61
C ARG A 31 -44.93 -29.05 18.38
N GLU A 32 -44.89 -27.76 18.71
CA GLU A 32 -45.98 -26.82 18.48
C GLU A 32 -46.09 -26.45 16.99
N ASP A 33 -44.97 -26.09 16.36
CA ASP A 33 -44.89 -25.80 14.93
C ASP A 33 -43.72 -26.56 14.27
N PRO A 34 -44.01 -27.64 13.49
CA PRO A 34 -42.97 -28.44 12.85
C PRO A 34 -42.37 -27.77 11.60
N HIS A 35 -42.80 -26.56 11.22
CA HIS A 35 -42.36 -25.88 10.01
C HIS A 35 -41.30 -24.80 10.25
N LEU A 36 -40.95 -24.50 11.51
CA LEU A 36 -40.04 -23.40 11.89
C LEU A 36 -38.64 -23.42 11.24
N PHE A 37 -38.20 -24.57 10.74
CA PHE A 37 -36.90 -24.72 10.06
C PHE A 37 -37.02 -24.67 8.52
N LEU A 38 -38.20 -24.35 7.99
CA LEU A 38 -38.43 -24.12 6.56
C LEU A 38 -38.57 -22.62 6.29
N PRO A 39 -38.16 -22.14 5.10
CA PRO A 39 -38.34 -20.76 4.72
C PRO A 39 -39.82 -20.47 4.42
N ASP A 40 -40.20 -19.23 4.63
CA ASP A 40 -41.41 -18.64 4.06
C ASP A 40 -41.28 -18.47 2.56
N TYR A 41 -42.41 -18.41 1.86
CA TYR A 41 -42.45 -18.24 0.41
C TYR A 41 -43.80 -17.67 -0.02
N GLU A 42 -43.76 -16.78 -0.99
CA GLU A 42 -44.96 -16.24 -1.65
C GLU A 42 -45.10 -16.77 -3.09
N ASP A 43 -44.02 -17.29 -3.67
CA ASP A 43 -44.01 -17.74 -5.05
C ASP A 43 -44.56 -19.17 -5.23
N ASN A 44 -45.22 -19.39 -6.37
CA ASN A 44 -45.84 -20.67 -6.70
C ASN A 44 -44.84 -21.82 -6.89
N TYR A 45 -43.58 -21.51 -7.25
CA TYR A 45 -42.57 -22.53 -7.52
C TYR A 45 -42.03 -23.11 -6.22
N SER A 46 -41.65 -22.28 -5.25
CA SER A 46 -41.28 -22.69 -3.89
C SER A 46 -42.43 -23.43 -3.21
N LYS A 47 -43.66 -22.90 -3.33
CA LYS A 47 -44.88 -23.52 -2.79
C LYS A 47 -45.02 -24.99 -3.20
N LYS A 48 -44.84 -25.31 -4.48
CA LYS A 48 -44.93 -26.68 -5.01
C LYS A 48 -44.01 -27.67 -4.28
N TYR A 49 -42.82 -27.23 -3.87
CA TYR A 49 -41.83 -28.10 -3.23
C TYR A 49 -41.98 -28.10 -1.70
N PHE A 50 -42.10 -26.92 -1.08
CA PHE A 50 -42.18 -26.83 0.37
C PHE A 50 -43.52 -27.31 0.93
N ASP A 51 -44.66 -27.15 0.24
CA ASP A 51 -45.94 -27.71 0.68
C ASP A 51 -45.93 -29.25 0.71
N LYS A 52 -45.15 -29.88 -0.18
CA LYS A 52 -44.94 -31.33 -0.14
C LYS A 52 -44.14 -31.73 1.09
N ILE A 53 -43.13 -30.95 1.46
CA ILE A 53 -42.31 -31.20 2.64
C ILE A 53 -43.14 -30.97 3.91
N LYS A 54 -43.87 -29.85 4.03
CA LYS A 54 -44.78 -29.55 5.15
C LYS A 54 -45.74 -30.71 5.41
N ARG A 55 -46.43 -31.21 4.38
CA ARG A 55 -47.31 -32.39 4.49
C ARG A 55 -46.62 -33.65 5.02
N ASN A 56 -45.35 -33.85 4.70
CA ASN A 56 -44.58 -34.99 5.24
C ASN A 56 -44.18 -34.77 6.69
N LEU A 57 -43.85 -33.53 7.08
CA LEU A 57 -43.55 -33.15 8.46
C LEU A 57 -44.79 -33.23 9.34
N ASP A 58 -45.96 -32.83 8.86
CA ASP A 58 -47.24 -32.94 9.57
C ASP A 58 -47.55 -34.40 9.92
N LYS A 59 -47.25 -35.34 9.02
CA LYS A 59 -47.39 -36.77 9.29
C LYS A 59 -46.49 -37.24 10.43
N VAL A 60 -45.31 -36.66 10.58
CA VAL A 60 -44.41 -36.94 11.72
C VAL A 60 -44.98 -36.30 12.99
N ASN A 61 -45.42 -35.04 12.92
CA ASN A 61 -45.90 -34.29 14.08
C ASN A 61 -47.20 -34.87 14.67
N ARG A 62 -48.05 -35.52 13.86
CA ARG A 62 -49.23 -36.28 14.35
C ARG A 62 -48.90 -37.39 15.33
N PHE A 63 -47.64 -37.84 15.37
CA PHE A 63 -47.16 -38.86 16.31
C PHE A 63 -46.28 -38.25 17.40
N ASN A 64 -46.37 -36.94 17.65
CA ASN A 64 -45.55 -36.24 18.63
C ASN A 64 -45.66 -36.83 20.04
N ASP A 65 -46.76 -37.49 20.41
CA ASP A 65 -46.95 -38.17 21.70
C ASP A 65 -46.56 -39.65 21.71
N ASP A 66 -46.31 -40.25 20.55
CA ASP A 66 -46.01 -41.68 20.39
C ASP A 66 -44.50 -41.91 20.19
N ILE A 67 -43.78 -42.05 21.32
CA ILE A 67 -42.33 -42.23 21.36
C ILE A 67 -41.88 -43.39 20.44
N LYS A 68 -42.56 -44.54 20.49
CA LYS A 68 -42.18 -45.72 19.70
C LYS A 68 -42.28 -45.44 18.20
N LYS A 69 -43.32 -44.70 17.76
CA LYS A 69 -43.44 -44.29 16.36
C LYS A 69 -42.40 -43.24 15.98
N LEU A 70 -42.11 -42.27 16.84
CA LEU A 70 -41.05 -41.28 16.59
C LEU A 70 -39.68 -41.94 16.45
N GLU A 71 -39.34 -42.91 17.30
CA GLU A 71 -38.11 -43.70 17.18
C GLU A 71 -38.05 -44.44 15.83
N LYS A 72 -39.15 -45.06 15.40
CA LYS A 72 -39.23 -45.72 14.09
C LYS A 72 -39.03 -44.72 12.95
N LEU A 73 -39.70 -43.57 13.00
CA LEU A 73 -39.62 -42.51 11.98
C LEU A 73 -38.24 -41.85 11.92
N SER A 74 -37.54 -41.75 13.06
CA SER A 74 -36.18 -41.20 13.15
C SER A 74 -35.15 -41.98 12.33
N ASN A 75 -35.46 -43.21 11.90
CA ASN A 75 -34.62 -44.00 11.01
C ASN A 75 -34.65 -43.54 9.54
N LYS A 76 -35.54 -42.61 9.18
CA LYS A 76 -35.50 -41.97 7.86
C LYS A 76 -34.27 -41.06 7.75
N ARG A 77 -33.72 -40.92 6.54
CA ARG A 77 -32.51 -40.10 6.27
C ARG A 77 -32.79 -38.61 6.07
N GLY A 78 -34.03 -38.26 5.67
CA GLY A 78 -34.45 -36.90 5.33
C GLY A 78 -34.91 -36.06 6.52
N LEU A 79 -35.54 -34.91 6.21
CA LEU A 79 -36.05 -33.95 7.19
C LEU A 79 -37.09 -34.57 8.13
N GLU A 80 -37.88 -35.54 7.64
CA GLU A 80 -38.84 -36.28 8.47
C GLU A 80 -38.16 -37.06 9.60
N GLY A 81 -37.01 -37.67 9.31
CA GLY A 81 -36.23 -38.40 10.31
C GLY A 81 -35.54 -37.46 11.29
N ALA A 82 -35.07 -36.31 10.81
CA ALA A 82 -34.46 -35.28 11.64
C ALA A 82 -35.46 -34.66 12.63
N LEU A 83 -36.67 -34.33 12.16
CA LEU A 83 -37.77 -33.87 13.01
C LEU A 83 -38.15 -34.93 14.03
N ALA A 84 -38.39 -36.18 13.59
CA ALA A 84 -38.75 -37.26 14.49
C ALA A 84 -37.68 -37.49 15.59
N GLY A 85 -36.40 -37.54 15.20
CA GLY A 85 -35.29 -37.70 16.15
C GLY A 85 -35.17 -36.53 17.14
N THR A 86 -35.48 -35.31 16.70
CA THR A 86 -35.48 -34.12 17.55
C THR A 86 -36.67 -34.13 18.51
N LEU A 87 -37.86 -34.55 18.07
CA LEU A 87 -39.03 -34.67 18.94
C LEU A 87 -38.87 -35.77 20.01
N VAL A 88 -38.09 -36.83 19.78
CA VAL A 88 -37.75 -37.79 20.85
C VAL A 88 -37.08 -37.11 22.04
N LEU A 89 -36.34 -36.01 21.81
CA LEU A 89 -35.68 -35.27 22.89
C LEU A 89 -36.68 -34.64 23.87
N THR A 90 -37.87 -34.24 23.40
CA THR A 90 -38.88 -33.63 24.28
C THR A 90 -39.41 -34.59 25.32
N HIS A 91 -39.42 -35.90 25.03
CA HIS A 91 -39.88 -36.94 25.95
C HIS A 91 -38.81 -37.40 26.92
N SER A 92 -37.56 -37.49 26.44
CA SER A 92 -36.45 -37.92 27.29
C SER A 92 -35.99 -36.85 28.28
N GLU A 93 -36.34 -35.58 28.03
CA GLU A 93 -35.89 -34.37 28.73
C GLU A 93 -34.36 -34.31 28.99
N LYS A 94 -33.59 -35.12 28.25
CA LYS A 94 -32.15 -35.28 28.41
C LYS A 94 -31.48 -35.60 27.07
N ALA A 95 -30.41 -34.88 26.78
CA ALA A 95 -29.49 -35.10 25.67
C ALA A 95 -28.03 -35.09 26.18
N PRO A 96 -27.63 -36.07 27.02
CA PRO A 96 -26.36 -36.00 27.75
C PRO A 96 -25.12 -36.10 26.85
N TYR A 97 -25.26 -36.67 25.65
CA TYR A 97 -24.18 -36.84 24.69
C TYR A 97 -24.54 -36.20 23.34
N LEU A 98 -23.67 -35.31 22.87
CA LEU A 98 -23.80 -34.64 21.58
C LEU A 98 -22.71 -35.12 20.62
N GLY A 99 -23.09 -35.34 19.36
CA GLY A 99 -22.15 -35.46 18.27
C GLY A 99 -21.55 -34.09 17.93
N VAL A 100 -20.36 -34.07 17.36
CA VAL A 100 -19.71 -32.83 16.90
C VAL A 100 -19.52 -32.90 15.38
N ALA A 101 -20.06 -31.91 14.67
CA ALA A 101 -19.84 -31.70 13.25
C ALA A 101 -18.91 -30.52 13.02
N LYS A 102 -17.87 -30.70 12.20
CA LYS A 102 -16.93 -29.63 11.85
C LYS A 102 -17.40 -28.89 10.61
N PHE A 103 -17.52 -27.57 10.70
CA PHE A 103 -17.80 -26.68 9.56
C PHE A 103 -16.72 -25.60 9.45
N PRO A 104 -16.57 -24.96 8.27
CA PRO A 104 -15.66 -23.82 8.11
C PRO A 104 -15.94 -22.66 9.08
N THR A 105 -17.21 -22.52 9.50
CA THR A 105 -17.65 -21.51 10.47
C THR A 105 -17.43 -21.92 11.94
N GLY A 106 -16.98 -23.15 12.20
CA GLY A 106 -16.75 -23.68 13.54
C GLY A 106 -17.37 -25.07 13.78
N ASP A 107 -17.04 -25.65 14.92
CA ASP A 107 -17.61 -26.93 15.37
C ASP A 107 -19.02 -26.73 15.93
N VAL A 108 -19.98 -27.55 15.49
CA VAL A 108 -21.37 -27.54 15.95
C VAL A 108 -21.66 -28.84 16.67
N SER A 109 -22.08 -28.75 17.94
CA SER A 109 -22.53 -29.90 18.72
C SER A 109 -24.02 -30.13 18.49
N TYR A 110 -24.47 -31.36 18.32
CA TYR A 110 -25.88 -31.67 18.05
C TYR A 110 -26.29 -33.02 18.65
N ALA A 111 -27.56 -33.19 18.94
CA ALA A 111 -28.10 -34.45 19.43
C ALA A 111 -28.19 -35.45 18.28
N GLN A 112 -27.38 -36.52 18.33
CA GLN A 112 -27.40 -37.57 17.32
C GLN A 112 -28.50 -38.58 17.63
N ARG A 113 -29.76 -38.26 17.27
CA ARG A 113 -30.93 -39.13 17.42
C ARG A 113 -31.47 -39.55 16.04
N GLY A 114 -31.53 -40.86 15.81
CA GLY A 114 -31.99 -41.44 14.54
C GLY A 114 -30.88 -41.62 13.49
N ARG A 115 -31.28 -41.75 12.22
CA ARG A 115 -30.40 -41.99 11.06
C ARG A 115 -30.47 -40.88 10.01
N ALA A 116 -31.05 -39.74 10.35
CA ALA A 116 -31.04 -38.56 9.51
C ALA A 116 -29.61 -38.06 9.27
N GLU A 117 -29.40 -37.44 8.11
CA GLU A 117 -28.12 -36.79 7.79
C GLU A 117 -27.79 -35.71 8.82
N LYS A 118 -26.50 -35.56 9.15
CA LYS A 118 -26.05 -34.65 10.22
C LYS A 118 -26.47 -33.20 9.94
N GLU A 119 -26.41 -32.77 8.68
CA GLU A 119 -26.81 -31.44 8.22
C GLU A 119 -28.29 -31.18 8.50
N LYS A 120 -29.14 -32.18 8.23
CA LYS A 120 -30.59 -32.11 8.45
C LYS A 120 -30.93 -32.13 9.95
N LEU A 121 -30.23 -32.95 10.75
CA LEU A 121 -30.37 -32.94 12.22
C LEU A 121 -29.99 -31.59 12.81
N ILE A 122 -28.86 -31.03 12.38
CA ILE A 122 -28.38 -29.72 12.85
C ILE A 122 -29.35 -28.62 12.46
N ALA A 123 -29.83 -28.60 11.21
CA ALA A 123 -30.76 -27.58 10.75
C ALA A 123 -32.07 -27.55 11.51
N VAL A 124 -32.62 -28.73 11.83
CA VAL A 124 -33.85 -28.84 12.64
C VAL A 124 -33.58 -28.41 14.08
N GLN A 125 -32.50 -28.89 14.70
CA GLN A 125 -32.19 -28.58 16.10
C GLN A 125 -31.80 -27.13 16.35
N TYR A 126 -31.20 -26.47 15.35
CA TYR A 126 -30.77 -25.08 15.36
C TYR A 126 -31.58 -24.24 14.37
N PHE A 127 -32.89 -24.47 14.30
CA PHE A 127 -33.79 -23.72 13.39
C PHE A 127 -33.77 -22.21 13.64
N ASP A 128 -33.41 -21.79 14.86
CA ASP A 128 -33.28 -20.40 15.28
C ASP A 128 -31.94 -19.77 14.88
N HIS A 129 -31.00 -20.56 14.35
CA HIS A 129 -29.70 -20.05 13.89
C HIS A 129 -29.72 -19.82 12.38
N PRO A 130 -29.51 -18.58 11.89
CA PRO A 130 -29.72 -18.22 10.49
C PRO A 130 -28.85 -19.01 9.50
N VAL A 131 -27.59 -19.28 9.84
CA VAL A 131 -26.70 -20.09 8.97
C VAL A 131 -27.00 -21.59 9.06
N LEU A 132 -27.24 -22.15 10.25
CA LEU A 132 -27.33 -23.60 10.44
C LEU A 132 -28.64 -24.18 9.88
N ARG A 133 -29.75 -23.43 9.94
CA ARG A 133 -31.02 -23.89 9.38
C ARG A 133 -31.00 -24.10 7.86
N LEU A 134 -30.13 -23.38 7.15
CA LEU A 134 -29.93 -23.54 5.70
C LEU A 134 -29.41 -24.94 5.34
N LEU A 135 -28.65 -25.59 6.22
CA LEU A 135 -28.07 -26.92 5.98
C LEU A 135 -29.14 -27.97 5.66
N GLY A 136 -30.35 -27.82 6.19
CA GLY A 136 -31.43 -28.80 6.07
C GLY A 136 -32.05 -28.84 4.68
N ILE A 137 -31.94 -27.74 3.93
CA ILE A 137 -32.58 -27.57 2.62
C ILE A 137 -31.59 -27.26 1.50
N LYS A 138 -30.28 -27.25 1.78
CA LYS A 138 -29.23 -26.96 0.79
C LYS A 138 -29.34 -27.85 -0.45
N ASP A 139 -29.54 -29.15 -0.26
CA ASP A 139 -29.72 -30.11 -1.35
C ASP A 139 -30.98 -29.82 -2.19
N ILE A 140 -32.08 -29.44 -1.54
CA ILE A 140 -33.33 -29.05 -2.19
C ILE A 140 -33.12 -27.76 -2.99
N ALA A 141 -32.50 -26.75 -2.38
CA ALA A 141 -32.23 -25.46 -2.99
C ALA A 141 -31.41 -25.61 -4.27
N GLN A 142 -30.30 -26.35 -4.20
CA GLN A 142 -29.42 -26.62 -5.34
C GLN A 142 -30.16 -27.40 -6.44
N LYS A 143 -30.85 -28.50 -6.08
CA LYS A 143 -31.54 -29.35 -7.05
C LYS A 143 -32.70 -28.63 -7.75
N ARG A 144 -33.36 -27.68 -7.07
CA ARG A 144 -34.52 -26.96 -7.58
C ARG A 144 -34.19 -25.56 -8.10
N LYS A 145 -32.91 -25.16 -7.99
CA LYS A 145 -32.41 -23.84 -8.34
C LYS A 145 -33.15 -22.71 -7.59
N LEU A 146 -33.42 -22.92 -6.30
CA LEU A 146 -34.10 -21.94 -5.45
C LEU A 146 -33.10 -20.94 -4.88
N HIS A 147 -33.57 -19.72 -4.68
CA HIS A 147 -32.88 -18.63 -3.99
C HIS A 147 -33.50 -18.50 -2.60
N ILE A 148 -32.68 -18.60 -1.56
CA ILE A 148 -33.11 -18.60 -0.16
C ILE A 148 -32.20 -17.68 0.65
N TYR A 149 -32.82 -16.86 1.49
CA TYR A 149 -32.18 -15.85 2.32
C TYR A 149 -32.56 -16.06 3.78
N SER A 150 -31.60 -15.92 4.69
CA SER A 150 -31.79 -16.28 6.10
C SER A 150 -31.03 -15.34 7.03
N TRP A 151 -31.75 -14.63 7.91
CA TRP A 151 -31.20 -13.70 8.91
C TRP A 151 -31.89 -13.90 10.26
N ASP A 152 -31.48 -13.13 11.27
CA ASP A 152 -31.94 -13.32 12.66
C ASP A 152 -33.47 -13.24 12.79
N GLU A 153 -34.12 -12.36 12.02
CA GLU A 153 -35.57 -12.09 12.11
C GLU A 153 -36.41 -12.72 10.97
N GLY A 154 -35.78 -13.33 9.97
CA GLY A 154 -36.53 -13.87 8.83
C GLY A 154 -35.81 -14.92 8.01
N TYR A 155 -36.61 -15.73 7.31
CA TYR A 155 -36.14 -16.86 6.51
C TYR A 155 -37.06 -17.06 5.32
N THR A 156 -36.60 -16.76 4.11
CA THR A 156 -37.50 -16.73 2.94
C THR A 156 -36.88 -17.35 1.70
N SER A 157 -37.73 -17.86 0.81
CA SER A 157 -37.38 -18.27 -0.54
C SER A 157 -38.08 -17.38 -1.57
N THR A 158 -37.32 -16.94 -2.57
CA THR A 158 -37.81 -16.10 -3.66
C THR A 158 -37.95 -16.87 -4.97
N GLY A 159 -37.92 -18.21 -4.89
CA GLY A 159 -38.08 -19.09 -6.03
C GLY A 159 -36.87 -19.06 -6.97
N LEU A 160 -37.14 -18.94 -8.27
CA LEU A 160 -36.12 -19.06 -9.33
C LEU A 160 -35.30 -17.80 -9.59
N LYS A 161 -35.67 -16.66 -9.00
CA LYS A 161 -34.98 -15.38 -9.24
C LYS A 161 -34.34 -14.87 -7.95
N PRO A 162 -33.12 -14.30 -8.02
CA PRO A 162 -32.52 -13.64 -6.89
C PRO A 162 -33.29 -12.35 -6.62
N ASN A 163 -33.92 -12.25 -5.46
CA ASN A 163 -34.71 -11.08 -5.06
C ASN A 163 -34.63 -10.89 -3.53
N PRO A 164 -33.43 -10.65 -2.98
CA PRO A 164 -33.22 -10.58 -1.55
C PRO A 164 -34.15 -9.53 -0.89
N PRO A 165 -34.84 -9.87 0.21
CA PRO A 165 -35.67 -8.91 0.94
C PRO A 165 -34.85 -7.71 1.44
N LYS A 166 -35.49 -6.54 1.56
CA LYS A 166 -34.82 -5.34 2.07
C LYS A 166 -34.24 -5.56 3.48
N GLU A 167 -35.01 -6.19 4.37
CA GLU A 167 -34.58 -6.51 5.74
C GLU A 167 -33.32 -7.39 5.76
N PHE A 168 -33.23 -8.34 4.81
CA PHE A 168 -32.04 -9.17 4.64
C PHE A 168 -30.83 -8.35 4.20
N ILE A 169 -31.01 -7.46 3.23
CA ILE A 169 -29.94 -6.56 2.75
C ILE A 169 -29.44 -5.68 3.91
N ASP A 170 -30.35 -5.05 4.65
CA ASP A 170 -30.03 -4.20 5.79
C ASP A 170 -29.29 -4.99 6.89
N PHE A 171 -29.75 -6.21 7.19
CA PHE A 171 -29.05 -7.13 8.10
C PHE A 171 -27.62 -7.40 7.65
N ILE A 172 -27.40 -7.73 6.37
CA ILE A 172 -26.06 -8.03 5.85
C ILE A 172 -25.15 -6.81 5.94
N ILE A 173 -25.63 -5.62 5.53
CA ILE A 173 -24.84 -4.38 5.56
C ILE A 173 -24.43 -4.03 6.99
N ASN A 174 -25.36 -4.14 7.94
CA ASN A 174 -25.07 -3.95 9.36
C ASN A 174 -24.05 -4.98 9.87
N LYS A 175 -24.15 -6.24 9.43
CA LYS A 175 -23.25 -7.32 9.86
C LYS A 175 -21.81 -7.13 9.39
N ILE A 176 -21.61 -6.55 8.20
CA ILE A 176 -20.28 -6.23 7.66
C ILE A 176 -19.74 -4.87 8.16
N GLY A 177 -20.52 -4.14 8.96
CA GLY A 177 -20.08 -2.90 9.62
C GLY A 177 -19.97 -1.69 8.70
N LEU A 178 -20.74 -1.67 7.61
CA LEU A 178 -20.73 -0.57 6.63
C LEU A 178 -22.01 0.27 6.73
N THR A 179 -21.94 1.51 6.23
CA THR A 179 -23.12 2.38 6.13
C THR A 179 -23.61 2.41 4.68
N SER A 180 -24.90 2.15 4.46
CA SER A 180 -25.50 2.22 3.12
C SER A 180 -26.12 3.59 2.85
N LYS A 181 -25.81 4.19 1.69
CA LYS A 181 -26.51 5.36 1.15
C LYS A 181 -26.65 5.22 -0.36
N ASN A 182 -27.87 5.41 -0.89
CA ASN A 182 -28.15 5.44 -2.33
C ASN A 182 -27.63 4.21 -3.11
N GLY A 183 -27.69 3.02 -2.53
CA GLY A 183 -27.20 1.77 -3.17
C GLY A 183 -25.69 1.53 -3.05
N PHE A 184 -24.98 2.33 -2.25
CA PHE A 184 -23.56 2.16 -1.98
C PHE A 184 -23.34 1.89 -0.49
N ALA A 185 -22.67 0.78 -0.17
CA ALA A 185 -22.22 0.44 1.17
C ALA A 185 -20.70 0.53 1.22
N THR A 186 -20.17 1.64 1.74
CA THR A 186 -18.74 1.93 1.68
C THR A 186 -18.14 2.10 3.07
N CYS A 187 -16.83 1.87 3.18
CA CYS A 187 -16.09 2.34 4.34
C CYS A 187 -15.89 3.87 4.27
N LYS A 188 -15.50 4.50 5.39
CA LYS A 188 -15.33 5.96 5.49
C LYS A 188 -14.31 6.54 4.51
N ASP A 189 -13.38 5.72 4.05
CA ASP A 189 -12.26 6.13 3.21
C ASP A 189 -12.57 6.06 1.70
N ILE A 190 -13.74 5.54 1.31
CA ILE A 190 -14.12 5.41 -0.10
C ILE A 190 -15.43 6.15 -0.35
N THR A 191 -15.38 7.05 -1.33
CA THR A 191 -16.49 7.89 -1.79
C THR A 191 -17.18 7.29 -3.00
N LYS A 192 -18.42 7.72 -3.26
CA LYS A 192 -19.19 7.30 -4.44
C LYS A 192 -18.52 7.69 -5.75
N GLU A 193 -17.90 8.88 -5.81
CA GLU A 193 -17.20 9.40 -6.99
C GLU A 193 -16.01 8.49 -7.38
N GLU A 194 -15.31 7.91 -6.39
CA GLU A 194 -14.23 6.96 -6.62
C GLU A 194 -14.70 5.62 -7.17
N ILE A 195 -15.92 5.18 -6.81
CA ILE A 195 -16.52 3.93 -7.31
C ILE A 195 -17.03 4.10 -8.75
N ASN A 196 -17.56 5.29 -9.07
CA ASN A 196 -18.04 5.66 -10.39
C ASN A 196 -16.92 6.02 -11.38
N ASN A 197 -15.65 5.93 -10.98
CA ASN A 197 -14.49 6.39 -11.74
C ASN A 197 -14.51 7.90 -12.10
N GLU A 198 -15.35 8.70 -11.43
CA GLU A 198 -15.39 10.17 -11.58
C GLU A 198 -14.17 10.81 -10.89
N LYS A 199 -13.61 10.13 -9.89
CA LYS A 199 -12.44 10.57 -9.13
C LYS A 199 -11.42 9.44 -8.96
N SER A 200 -10.15 9.80 -9.06
CA SER A 200 -9.01 8.94 -8.73
C SER A 200 -9.02 8.56 -7.25
N SER A 201 -9.04 7.26 -6.94
CA SER A 201 -8.90 6.82 -5.56
C SER A 201 -7.45 6.86 -5.09
N SER A 202 -7.26 7.34 -3.87
CA SER A 202 -5.96 7.35 -3.18
C SER A 202 -5.71 6.08 -2.39
N LYS A 203 -6.54 5.03 -2.49
CA LYS A 203 -6.31 3.73 -1.85
C LYS A 203 -6.71 2.59 -2.78
N ASN A 204 -6.04 1.44 -2.60
CA ASN A 204 -6.52 0.19 -3.17
C ASN A 204 -7.78 -0.25 -2.42
N TYR A 205 -8.77 -0.75 -3.13
CA TYR A 205 -10.03 -1.19 -2.52
C TYR A 205 -10.63 -2.41 -3.21
N LEU A 206 -11.32 -3.22 -2.41
CA LEU A 206 -12.18 -4.30 -2.87
C LEU A 206 -13.55 -3.71 -3.22
N GLN A 207 -14.07 -4.07 -4.38
CA GLN A 207 -15.44 -3.76 -4.77
C GLN A 207 -16.23 -5.04 -5.08
N ILE A 208 -17.41 -5.15 -4.47
CA ILE A 208 -18.36 -6.23 -4.68
C ILE A 208 -19.67 -5.61 -5.15
N ASN A 209 -20.06 -5.88 -6.40
CA ASN A 209 -21.36 -5.51 -6.92
C ASN A 209 -22.32 -6.67 -6.69
N TRP A 210 -23.29 -6.46 -5.81
CA TRP A 210 -24.39 -7.40 -5.55
C TRP A 210 -25.58 -7.00 -6.42
N LYS A 211 -25.79 -7.72 -7.53
CA LYS A 211 -26.68 -7.32 -8.62
C LYS A 211 -28.15 -7.31 -8.18
N SER A 212 -28.62 -8.38 -7.56
CA SER A 212 -30.02 -8.54 -7.14
C SER A 212 -30.42 -7.56 -6.04
N ALA A 213 -29.52 -7.29 -5.09
CA ALA A 213 -29.72 -6.29 -4.05
C ALA A 213 -29.61 -4.84 -4.57
N LYS A 214 -29.05 -4.64 -5.78
CA LYS A 214 -28.70 -3.31 -6.33
C LYS A 214 -27.79 -2.53 -5.37
N VAL A 215 -26.85 -3.22 -4.74
CA VAL A 215 -25.89 -2.64 -3.79
C VAL A 215 -24.47 -2.84 -4.29
N THR A 216 -23.69 -1.76 -4.29
CA THR A 216 -22.24 -1.80 -4.48
C THR A 216 -21.55 -1.66 -3.15
N ILE A 217 -20.73 -2.64 -2.79
CA ILE A 217 -19.95 -2.67 -1.56
C ILE A 217 -18.51 -2.29 -1.90
N ALA A 218 -17.92 -1.34 -1.18
CA ALA A 218 -16.52 -0.95 -1.38
C ALA A 218 -15.76 -0.83 -0.05
N ILE A 219 -14.60 -1.50 0.05
CA ILE A 219 -13.79 -1.60 1.27
C ILE A 219 -12.33 -1.32 0.92
N CYS A 220 -11.77 -0.23 1.47
CA CYS A 220 -10.35 0.10 1.30
C CYS A 220 -9.43 -0.92 1.99
N GLU A 221 -8.17 -0.94 1.59
CA GLU A 221 -7.13 -1.81 2.15
C GLU A 221 -7.01 -1.71 3.68
N ASP A 222 -7.17 -0.53 4.27
CA ASP A 222 -7.07 -0.34 5.72
C ASP A 222 -8.26 -0.94 6.47
N CYS A 223 -9.48 -0.75 5.97
CA CYS A 223 -10.67 -1.35 6.56
C CYS A 223 -10.73 -2.87 6.32
N ALA A 224 -10.16 -3.36 5.22
CA ALA A 224 -10.09 -4.78 4.89
C ALA A 224 -9.30 -5.58 5.93
N LYS A 225 -8.42 -4.96 6.74
CA LYS A 225 -7.69 -5.61 7.84
C LYS A 225 -8.62 -6.12 8.95
N LEU A 226 -9.80 -5.49 9.11
CA LEU A 226 -10.75 -5.81 10.18
C LEU A 226 -11.68 -6.97 9.80
N ASN A 227 -11.83 -7.23 8.50
CA ASN A 227 -12.72 -8.24 7.97
C ASN A 227 -11.90 -9.45 7.50
N LYS A 228 -12.39 -10.66 7.81
CA LYS A 228 -11.81 -11.87 7.21
C LYS A 228 -12.13 -11.87 5.73
N ASN A 229 -13.33 -12.25 5.36
CA ASN A 229 -13.74 -12.36 3.97
C ASN A 229 -15.18 -11.85 3.84
N THR A 230 -15.36 -10.69 3.20
CA THR A 230 -16.65 -10.03 3.10
C THR A 230 -17.64 -10.84 2.29
N ILE A 231 -17.24 -11.42 1.14
CA ILE A 231 -18.16 -12.22 0.33
C ILE A 231 -18.65 -13.47 1.07
N PHE A 232 -17.79 -14.14 1.83
CA PHE A 232 -18.15 -15.28 2.68
C PHE A 232 -19.10 -14.86 3.81
N ASN A 233 -18.89 -13.67 4.39
CA ASN A 233 -19.77 -13.12 5.41
C ASN A 233 -21.18 -12.80 4.89
N ILE A 234 -21.33 -12.55 3.59
CA ILE A 234 -22.61 -12.37 2.91
C ILE A 234 -23.22 -13.74 2.58
N THR A 235 -22.48 -14.55 1.81
CA THR A 235 -22.98 -15.77 1.17
C THR A 235 -23.30 -16.90 2.14
N LYS A 236 -22.74 -16.91 3.36
CA LYS A 236 -23.11 -17.91 4.39
C LYS A 236 -24.57 -17.83 4.84
N TYR A 237 -25.27 -16.74 4.51
CA TYR A 237 -26.68 -16.52 4.81
C TYR A 237 -27.59 -16.76 3.59
N ILE A 238 -27.03 -17.21 2.47
CA ILE A 238 -27.67 -17.32 1.17
C ILE A 238 -27.54 -18.78 0.68
N LEU A 239 -28.60 -19.33 0.10
CA LEU A 239 -28.51 -20.48 -0.79
C LEU A 239 -28.94 -20.05 -2.18
N GLU A 240 -27.99 -20.10 -3.11
CA GLU A 240 -28.20 -19.79 -4.51
C GLU A 240 -27.59 -20.89 -5.39
N PRO A 241 -28.09 -21.09 -6.62
CA PRO A 241 -27.56 -22.10 -7.52
C PRO A 241 -26.11 -21.83 -7.91
N ASP A 242 -25.82 -20.57 -8.21
CA ASP A 242 -24.49 -20.04 -8.51
C ASP A 242 -24.38 -18.62 -7.93
N ILE A 243 -23.40 -18.41 -7.06
CA ILE A 243 -23.14 -17.12 -6.41
C ILE A 243 -22.48 -16.16 -7.41
N SER A 244 -21.69 -16.67 -8.35
CA SER A 244 -20.96 -15.82 -9.31
C SER A 244 -21.90 -15.13 -10.31
N ASP A 245 -23.12 -15.63 -10.47
CA ASP A 245 -24.15 -14.97 -11.29
C ASP A 245 -24.63 -13.66 -10.64
N ASP A 246 -24.78 -13.62 -9.32
CA ASP A 246 -25.33 -12.47 -8.58
C ASP A 246 -24.25 -11.49 -8.08
N PHE A 247 -23.01 -11.96 -7.90
CA PHE A 247 -21.91 -11.16 -7.37
C PHE A 247 -20.80 -10.94 -8.42
N SER A 248 -20.45 -9.68 -8.66
CA SER A 248 -19.26 -9.30 -9.43
C SER A 248 -18.22 -8.69 -8.50
N ILE A 249 -17.03 -9.28 -8.45
CA ILE A 249 -15.97 -8.92 -7.51
C ILE A 249 -14.78 -8.38 -8.28
N ARG A 250 -14.28 -7.21 -7.90
CA ARG A 250 -13.08 -6.61 -8.49
C ARG A 250 -12.19 -5.96 -7.42
N VAL A 251 -10.89 -5.94 -7.66
CA VAL A 251 -9.95 -5.11 -6.89
C VAL A 251 -9.60 -3.88 -7.71
N VAL A 252 -9.81 -2.70 -7.15
CA VAL A 252 -9.47 -1.43 -7.78
C VAL A 252 -8.21 -0.89 -7.11
N GLY A 253 -7.20 -0.57 -7.91
CA GLY A 253 -5.94 -0.01 -7.42
C GLY A 253 -5.93 1.52 -7.45
N GLN A 254 -4.93 2.13 -6.82
CA GLN A 254 -4.57 3.55 -7.01
C GLN A 254 -4.18 3.81 -8.47
N VAL A 255 -5.20 3.96 -9.33
CA VAL A 255 -5.19 4.67 -10.61
C VAL A 255 -3.98 4.40 -11.51
N ILE A 256 -4.14 3.41 -12.40
CA ILE A 256 -3.48 3.36 -13.70
C ILE A 256 -4.43 4.08 -14.67
N LYS A 257 -4.29 5.41 -14.80
CA LYS A 257 -5.31 6.24 -15.48
C LYS A 257 -5.38 6.09 -17.00
N GLN A 258 -4.51 5.29 -17.63
CA GLN A 258 -4.40 5.27 -19.10
C GLN A 258 -4.19 3.88 -19.74
N HIS A 259 -3.99 2.81 -18.97
CA HIS A 259 -4.00 1.42 -19.46
C HIS A 259 -5.17 0.63 -18.86
N GLU A 260 -6.36 1.25 -18.85
CA GLU A 260 -7.58 0.61 -18.38
C GLU A 260 -8.09 -0.48 -19.33
N SER A 261 -7.51 -0.68 -20.52
CA SER A 261 -8.10 -1.59 -21.50
C SER A 261 -7.69 -3.06 -21.38
N ASP A 262 -6.50 -3.43 -20.89
CA ASP A 262 -6.03 -4.82 -21.09
C ASP A 262 -5.38 -5.54 -19.88
N ALA A 263 -5.20 -4.89 -18.72
CA ALA A 263 -4.59 -5.51 -17.52
C ALA A 263 -5.60 -5.87 -16.40
N GLN A 264 -6.90 -5.90 -16.70
CA GLN A 264 -7.99 -5.72 -15.72
C GLN A 264 -8.55 -6.98 -15.03
N ASP A 265 -8.02 -8.17 -15.29
CA ASP A 265 -8.56 -9.36 -14.63
C ASP A 265 -8.18 -9.39 -13.15
N THR A 266 -9.17 -9.23 -12.29
CA THR A 266 -9.02 -9.60 -10.87
C THR A 266 -8.78 -11.11 -10.82
N LYS A 267 -7.59 -11.53 -10.41
CA LYS A 267 -7.19 -12.93 -10.30
C LYS A 267 -7.57 -13.49 -8.93
N ASN A 268 -7.58 -14.82 -8.82
CA ASN A 268 -7.85 -15.57 -7.59
C ASN A 268 -9.27 -15.38 -7.02
N ILE A 269 -10.25 -15.07 -7.87
CA ILE A 269 -11.66 -14.94 -7.45
C ILE A 269 -12.16 -16.24 -6.82
N ASP A 270 -11.84 -17.40 -7.38
CA ASP A 270 -12.28 -18.70 -6.85
C ASP A 270 -11.74 -18.98 -5.44
N GLU A 271 -10.48 -18.62 -5.16
CA GLU A 271 -9.89 -18.74 -3.83
C GLU A 271 -10.59 -17.80 -2.83
N TYR A 272 -10.92 -16.59 -3.27
CA TYR A 272 -11.64 -15.60 -2.48
C TYR A 272 -13.09 -16.05 -2.19
N LEU A 273 -13.83 -16.54 -3.20
CA LEU A 273 -15.18 -17.10 -3.04
C LEU A 273 -15.18 -18.34 -2.13
N ALA A 274 -14.14 -19.17 -2.19
CA ALA A 274 -13.97 -20.33 -1.32
C ALA A 274 -13.63 -19.96 0.13
N GLY A 275 -13.45 -18.67 0.46
CA GLY A 275 -13.09 -18.21 1.79
C GLY A 275 -11.63 -18.50 2.17
N LYS A 276 -10.75 -18.80 1.21
CA LYS A 276 -9.32 -19.09 1.45
C LYS A 276 -8.48 -17.83 1.62
N LEU A 277 -8.91 -16.73 1.02
CA LEU A 277 -8.27 -15.43 1.11
C LEU A 277 -9.10 -14.49 1.96
N THR A 278 -8.44 -13.70 2.79
CA THR A 278 -9.06 -12.53 3.41
C THR A 278 -9.18 -11.37 2.42
N ASP A 279 -9.99 -10.36 2.75
CA ASP A 279 -10.15 -9.16 1.90
C ASP A 279 -8.80 -8.48 1.66
N ILE A 280 -7.99 -8.34 2.71
CA ILE A 280 -6.66 -7.74 2.64
C ILE A 280 -5.67 -8.58 1.82
N GLU A 281 -5.66 -9.91 2.00
CA GLU A 281 -4.82 -10.80 1.21
C GLU A 281 -5.23 -10.77 -0.26
N PHE A 282 -6.53 -10.73 -0.55
CA PHE A 282 -7.05 -10.66 -1.91
C PHE A 282 -6.67 -9.34 -2.61
N ILE A 283 -6.79 -8.21 -1.92
CA ILE A 283 -6.33 -6.90 -2.44
C ILE A 283 -4.83 -6.96 -2.74
N LYS A 284 -4.00 -7.35 -1.77
CA LYS A 284 -2.53 -7.38 -1.91
C LYS A 284 -2.05 -8.34 -2.98
N LYS A 285 -2.63 -9.54 -3.08
CA LYS A 285 -2.27 -10.53 -4.10
C LYS A 285 -2.55 -10.00 -5.51
N ASN A 286 -3.67 -9.31 -5.69
CA ASN A 286 -4.01 -8.67 -6.97
C ASN A 286 -3.13 -7.45 -7.27
N MET A 287 -2.80 -6.60 -6.29
CA MET A 287 -1.88 -5.48 -6.50
C MET A 287 -0.48 -5.97 -6.88
N LYS A 288 0.05 -6.98 -6.17
CA LYS A 288 1.35 -7.57 -6.48
C LYS A 288 1.40 -8.16 -7.88
N PHE A 289 0.37 -8.90 -8.29
CA PHE A 289 0.27 -9.44 -9.65
C PHE A 289 0.27 -8.33 -10.71
N ARG A 290 -0.40 -7.21 -10.45
CA ARG A 290 -0.39 -6.04 -11.35
C ARG A 290 0.98 -5.38 -11.41
N GLU A 291 1.64 -5.20 -10.27
CA GLU A 291 3.01 -4.68 -10.23
C GLU A 291 3.99 -5.57 -11.01
N GLU A 292 3.89 -6.89 -10.88
CA GLU A 292 4.68 -7.86 -11.65
C GLU A 292 4.39 -7.78 -13.15
N SER A 293 3.10 -7.72 -13.53
CA SER A 293 2.70 -7.57 -14.93
C SER A 293 3.20 -6.26 -15.55
N ILE A 294 3.21 -5.17 -14.77
CA ILE A 294 3.79 -3.89 -15.20
C ILE A 294 5.30 -4.02 -15.39
N LYS A 295 6.02 -4.67 -14.47
CA LYS A 295 7.47 -4.91 -14.61
C LYS A 295 7.80 -5.70 -15.89
N GLU A 296 6.93 -6.61 -16.29
CA GLU A 296 7.10 -7.42 -17.49
C GLU A 296 6.65 -6.72 -18.79
N SER A 297 5.91 -5.61 -18.72
CA SER A 297 5.38 -4.94 -19.93
C SER A 297 6.46 -4.26 -20.76
N GLY A 298 7.62 -3.95 -20.17
CA GLY A 298 8.72 -3.23 -20.83
C GLY A 298 8.41 -1.76 -21.13
N GLU A 299 7.26 -1.23 -20.70
CA GLU A 299 6.88 0.17 -20.88
C GLU A 299 7.38 1.03 -19.71
N LYS A 300 7.96 2.19 -20.00
CA LYS A 300 8.42 3.13 -18.98
C LYS A 300 7.23 3.67 -18.17
N ILE A 301 7.05 3.15 -16.97
CA ILE A 301 6.01 3.59 -16.03
C ILE A 301 6.67 3.85 -14.67
N LEU A 302 6.48 5.07 -14.16
CA LEU A 302 6.99 5.52 -12.86
C LEU A 302 5.89 5.40 -11.80
N ILE A 303 6.12 4.60 -10.76
CA ILE A 303 5.21 4.39 -9.63
C ILE A 303 5.96 4.65 -8.32
N LEU A 304 5.39 5.50 -7.47
CA LEU A 304 5.88 5.78 -6.12
C LEU A 304 4.73 5.65 -5.12
N ASP A 305 4.90 4.80 -4.11
CA ASP A 305 3.95 4.57 -3.02
C ASP A 305 2.54 4.20 -3.51
N GLY A 306 2.49 3.37 -4.55
CA GLY A 306 1.24 2.94 -5.20
C GLY A 306 0.65 3.93 -6.20
N VAL A 307 1.19 5.16 -6.31
CA VAL A 307 0.69 6.18 -7.24
C VAL A 307 1.45 6.11 -8.56
N SER A 308 0.73 5.98 -9.67
CA SER A 308 1.32 6.05 -11.02
C SER A 308 1.49 7.49 -11.50
N TYR A 309 2.70 7.81 -11.95
CA TYR A 309 3.09 9.06 -12.60
C TYR A 309 3.28 8.88 -14.11
N ASN A 310 3.01 7.67 -14.64
CA ASN A 310 3.27 7.29 -16.03
C ASN A 310 4.73 7.60 -16.42
N THR A 311 4.98 8.26 -17.55
CA THR A 311 6.31 8.72 -17.99
C THR A 311 6.69 10.09 -17.44
N ASN A 312 5.89 10.71 -16.57
CA ASN A 312 6.12 12.08 -16.11
C ASN A 312 7.14 12.16 -14.97
N ILE A 313 8.42 12.33 -15.35
CA ILE A 313 9.57 12.45 -14.43
C ILE A 313 9.39 13.61 -13.45
N ASP A 314 8.93 14.77 -13.91
CA ASP A 314 8.79 15.97 -13.06
C ASP A 314 7.83 15.77 -11.89
N LYS A 315 6.66 15.19 -12.14
CA LYS A 315 5.67 14.89 -11.09
C LYS A 315 6.20 13.81 -10.14
N PHE A 316 6.86 12.78 -10.69
CA PHE A 316 7.49 11.73 -9.91
C PHE A 316 8.55 12.29 -8.95
N LEU A 317 9.43 13.17 -9.43
CA LEU A 317 10.46 13.81 -8.62
C LEU A 317 9.89 14.76 -7.57
N LYS A 318 8.82 15.51 -7.90
CA LYS A 318 8.12 16.34 -6.91
C LYS A 318 7.56 15.51 -5.75
N ALA A 319 7.10 14.28 -6.03
CA ALA A 319 6.63 13.37 -5.01
C ALA A 319 7.78 12.75 -4.19
N LEU A 320 8.91 12.43 -4.84
CA LEU A 320 10.10 11.85 -4.21
C LEU A 320 10.88 12.86 -3.35
N LYS A 321 10.75 14.16 -3.63
CA LYS A 321 11.36 15.30 -2.89
C LYS A 321 12.90 15.22 -2.77
N PRO A 322 13.65 15.11 -3.89
CA PRO A 322 15.11 15.21 -3.87
C PRO A 322 15.60 16.61 -3.49
N ASN A 323 16.83 16.69 -2.97
CA ASN A 323 17.58 17.95 -2.91
C ASN A 323 17.99 18.42 -4.32
N GLU A 324 18.63 19.59 -4.45
CA GLU A 324 18.98 20.16 -5.76
C GLU A 324 19.91 19.26 -6.58
N PHE A 325 20.93 18.69 -5.95
CA PHE A 325 21.95 17.86 -6.60
C PHE A 325 21.37 16.51 -7.02
N GLU A 326 20.62 15.88 -6.11
CA GLU A 326 19.88 14.64 -6.35
C GLU A 326 18.88 14.79 -7.49
N ARG A 327 18.17 15.94 -7.57
CA ARG A 327 17.18 16.18 -8.61
C ARG A 327 17.79 16.10 -9.99
N LYS A 328 18.93 16.77 -10.20
CA LYS A 328 19.61 16.78 -11.51
C LYS A 328 20.14 15.40 -11.89
N GLY A 329 20.73 14.66 -10.94
CA GLY A 329 21.18 13.28 -11.19
C GLY A 329 20.03 12.34 -11.52
N LEU A 330 18.94 12.41 -10.74
CA LEU A 330 17.75 11.59 -10.99
C LEU A 330 17.04 11.96 -12.29
N GLU A 331 16.97 13.25 -12.68
CA GLU A 331 16.41 13.66 -13.96
C GLU A 331 17.15 12.98 -15.12
N PHE A 332 18.47 13.00 -15.11
CA PHE A 332 19.28 12.35 -16.15
C PHE A 332 19.04 10.84 -16.18
N ILE A 333 19.18 10.18 -15.03
CA ILE A 333 19.04 8.72 -14.92
C ILE A 333 17.64 8.28 -15.35
N LEU A 334 16.60 8.93 -14.81
CA LEU A 334 15.21 8.59 -15.11
C LEU A 334 14.87 8.87 -16.58
N ASP A 335 15.55 9.78 -17.27
CA ASP A 335 15.37 10.00 -18.71
C ASP A 335 15.90 8.82 -19.53
N GLN A 336 17.05 8.25 -19.14
CA GLN A 336 17.69 7.12 -19.83
C GLN A 336 17.00 5.77 -19.55
N VAL A 337 16.39 5.61 -18.38
CA VAL A 337 15.72 4.36 -18.01
C VAL A 337 14.41 4.21 -18.79
N ASN A 338 14.32 3.13 -19.58
CA ASN A 338 13.14 2.77 -20.37
C ASN A 338 12.31 1.62 -19.76
N GLU A 339 12.73 1.11 -18.61
CA GLU A 339 11.99 0.07 -17.88
C GLU A 339 11.02 0.65 -16.83
N PRO A 340 10.00 -0.12 -16.40
CA PRO A 340 9.13 0.25 -15.30
C PRO A 340 9.89 0.45 -13.98
N ILE A 341 9.61 1.57 -13.30
CA ILE A 341 10.19 1.91 -12.00
C ILE A 341 9.08 1.91 -10.96
N VAL A 342 9.04 0.89 -10.11
CA VAL A 342 8.09 0.75 -9.00
C VAL A 342 8.85 0.84 -7.68
N LEU A 343 8.51 1.84 -6.86
CA LEU A 343 9.20 2.16 -5.62
C LEU A 343 8.20 2.42 -4.48
N ASN A 344 8.54 1.99 -3.27
CA ASN A 344 7.72 2.17 -2.07
C ASN A 344 8.60 2.60 -0.90
N ASN A 345 8.21 3.67 -0.20
CA ASN A 345 8.85 4.25 0.97
C ASN A 345 10.38 4.39 0.82
N VAL A 346 10.81 4.97 -0.29
CA VAL A 346 12.22 5.08 -0.69
C VAL A 346 12.70 6.52 -0.63
N THR A 347 13.98 6.73 -0.30
CA THR A 347 14.61 8.05 -0.35
C THR A 347 15.21 8.33 -1.74
N PRO A 348 15.37 9.61 -2.13
CA PRO A 348 16.05 9.98 -3.38
C PRO A 348 17.41 9.30 -3.59
N ASN A 349 18.30 9.32 -2.59
CA ASN A 349 19.60 8.65 -2.66
C ASN A 349 19.48 7.14 -2.90
N LYS A 350 18.47 6.46 -2.32
CA LYS A 350 18.25 5.02 -2.56
C LYS A 350 17.81 4.74 -4.00
N VAL A 351 17.11 5.68 -4.64
CA VAL A 351 16.80 5.59 -6.07
C VAL A 351 18.06 5.77 -6.90
N LEU A 352 18.91 6.75 -6.56
CA LEU A 352 20.22 6.92 -7.22
C LEU A 352 21.09 5.67 -7.11
N GLU A 353 21.26 5.11 -5.90
CA GLU A 353 22.05 3.89 -5.65
C GLU A 353 21.63 2.72 -6.54
N ARG A 354 20.32 2.55 -6.77
CA ARG A 354 19.78 1.48 -7.63
C ARG A 354 20.31 1.55 -9.06
N PHE A 355 20.48 2.75 -9.60
CA PHE A 355 20.83 2.98 -11.01
C PHE A 355 22.26 3.50 -11.19
N TRP A 356 22.98 3.76 -10.09
CA TRP A 356 24.28 4.41 -10.11
C TRP A 356 25.33 3.64 -10.88
N LYS A 357 25.31 2.31 -10.79
CA LYS A 357 26.27 1.45 -11.49
C LYS A 357 26.14 1.56 -13.00
N ASP A 358 24.92 1.74 -13.50
CA ASP A 358 24.61 1.68 -14.93
C ASP A 358 24.61 3.06 -15.59
N PHE A 359 24.28 4.13 -14.84
CA PHE A 359 24.11 5.48 -15.38
C PHE A 359 24.86 6.58 -14.61
N GLY A 360 25.53 6.24 -13.51
CA GLY A 360 26.15 7.23 -12.62
C GLY A 360 27.30 7.98 -13.29
N LEU A 361 28.14 7.29 -14.07
CA LEU A 361 29.25 7.91 -14.79
C LEU A 361 28.74 8.89 -15.86
N GLU A 362 27.74 8.48 -16.64
CA GLU A 362 27.11 9.31 -17.67
C GLU A 362 26.40 10.51 -17.03
N SER A 363 25.76 10.32 -15.87
CA SER A 363 25.14 11.39 -15.11
C SER A 363 26.18 12.43 -14.68
N ILE A 364 27.33 12.01 -14.14
CA ILE A 364 28.42 12.94 -13.77
C ILE A 364 28.97 13.65 -15.02
N ASN A 365 29.18 12.91 -16.11
CA ASN A 365 29.73 13.45 -17.34
C ASN A 365 28.79 14.47 -18.00
N SER A 366 27.47 14.29 -17.86
CA SER A 366 26.47 15.27 -18.31
C SER A 366 26.63 16.63 -17.63
N ILE A 367 27.14 16.64 -16.39
CA ILE A 367 27.39 17.84 -15.59
C ILE A 367 28.77 18.42 -15.93
N LEU A 368 29.83 17.63 -15.82
CA LEU A 368 31.21 18.13 -15.95
C LEU A 368 31.65 18.38 -17.39
N LYS A 369 31.18 17.56 -18.34
CA LYS A 369 31.70 17.50 -19.72
C LYS A 369 33.22 17.30 -19.79
N ASP A 370 33.76 16.57 -18.81
CA ASP A 370 35.17 16.21 -18.66
C ASP A 370 35.23 14.72 -18.28
N GLU A 371 35.62 13.88 -19.23
CA GLU A 371 35.58 12.43 -19.08
C GLU A 371 36.57 11.91 -18.02
N GLU A 372 37.76 12.50 -17.94
CA GLU A 372 38.78 12.07 -16.97
C GLU A 372 38.36 12.42 -15.55
N MET A 373 37.89 13.65 -15.34
CA MET A 373 37.41 14.07 -14.02
C MET A 373 36.15 13.31 -13.61
N SER A 374 35.25 13.03 -14.56
CA SER A 374 34.05 12.22 -14.30
C SER A 374 34.40 10.83 -13.78
N LYS A 375 35.39 10.16 -14.37
CA LYS A 375 35.89 8.86 -13.90
C LYS A 375 36.45 8.93 -12.48
N LYS A 376 37.16 10.00 -12.13
CA LYS A 376 37.70 10.21 -10.78
C LYS A 376 36.58 10.36 -9.74
N PHE A 377 35.58 11.20 -10.02
CA PHE A 377 34.43 11.36 -9.12
C PHE A 377 33.61 10.07 -9.00
N PHE A 378 33.38 9.36 -10.10
CA PHE A 378 32.66 8.09 -10.08
C PHE A 378 33.38 6.99 -9.27
N SER A 379 34.72 7.05 -9.19
CA SER A 379 35.52 6.10 -8.42
C SER A 379 35.57 6.36 -6.91
N LEU A 380 34.95 7.43 -6.43
CA LEU A 380 34.90 7.74 -4.99
C LEU A 380 34.03 6.72 -4.25
N GLU A 381 34.50 6.29 -3.07
CA GLU A 381 33.76 5.41 -2.17
C GLU A 381 32.81 6.23 -1.27
N ASP A 382 31.84 6.89 -1.88
CA ASP A 382 30.83 7.73 -1.21
C ASP A 382 29.41 7.45 -1.76
N THR A 383 28.39 8.04 -1.14
CA THR A 383 27.01 7.89 -1.65
C THR A 383 26.81 8.67 -2.95
N PRO A 384 25.92 8.22 -3.85
CA PRO A 384 25.59 8.96 -5.07
C PRO A 384 25.23 10.43 -4.83
N SER A 385 24.44 10.71 -3.79
CA SER A 385 24.09 12.09 -3.42
C SER A 385 25.32 12.92 -3.06
N ASP A 386 26.25 12.39 -2.26
CA ASP A 386 27.47 13.10 -1.85
C ASP A 386 28.40 13.33 -3.05
N ILE A 387 28.54 12.34 -3.94
CA ILE A 387 29.34 12.47 -5.16
C ILE A 387 28.75 13.55 -6.07
N LEU A 388 27.43 13.57 -6.28
CA LEU A 388 26.78 14.59 -7.09
C LEU A 388 26.99 15.99 -6.49
N GLU A 389 26.89 16.14 -5.17
CA GLU A 389 27.20 17.40 -4.49
C GLU A 389 28.64 17.85 -4.75
N LEU A 390 29.62 16.95 -4.61
CA LEU A 390 31.03 17.24 -4.91
C LEU A 390 31.24 17.65 -6.38
N VAL A 391 30.55 16.99 -7.29
CA VAL A 391 30.58 17.27 -8.73
C VAL A 391 30.01 18.66 -9.04
N PHE A 392 28.85 19.02 -8.47
CA PHE A 392 28.26 20.35 -8.64
C PHE A 392 29.14 21.45 -8.06
N ASN A 393 29.66 21.24 -6.86
CA ASN A 393 30.59 22.18 -6.22
C ASN A 393 31.88 22.35 -7.06
N TYR A 394 32.39 21.28 -7.68
CA TYR A 394 33.53 21.36 -8.58
C TYR A 394 33.18 22.14 -9.85
N GLN A 395 32.03 21.87 -10.49
CA GLN A 395 31.60 22.56 -11.69
C GLN A 395 31.44 24.07 -11.46
N GLU A 396 30.81 24.46 -10.34
CA GLU A 396 30.62 25.86 -9.96
C GLU A 396 31.98 26.57 -9.80
N ARG A 397 32.93 25.93 -9.10
CA ARG A 397 34.30 26.44 -8.96
C ARG A 397 34.99 26.62 -10.31
N GLN A 398 34.85 25.66 -11.22
CA GLN A 398 35.41 25.78 -12.57
C GLN A 398 34.77 26.91 -13.36
N GLN A 399 33.45 27.11 -13.25
CA GLN A 399 32.77 28.23 -13.89
C GLN A 399 33.30 29.57 -13.38
N ILE A 400 33.46 29.73 -12.06
CA ILE A 400 34.05 30.94 -11.46
C ILE A 400 35.46 31.18 -12.02
N LEU A 401 36.32 30.16 -12.05
CA LEU A 401 37.68 30.28 -12.57
C LEU A 401 37.74 30.60 -14.07
N SER A 402 36.83 30.02 -14.87
CA SER A 402 36.79 30.21 -16.32
C SER A 402 36.45 31.65 -16.73
N GLN A 403 35.71 32.37 -15.88
CA GLN A 403 35.34 33.76 -16.13
C GLN A 403 36.50 34.72 -15.82
N LEU A 404 37.42 34.34 -14.91
CA LEU A 404 38.56 35.17 -14.55
C LEU A 404 39.63 35.17 -15.66
N PRO A 405 40.36 36.28 -15.86
CA PRO A 405 41.45 36.36 -16.85
C PRO A 405 42.47 35.24 -16.63
N LYS A 406 43.03 34.68 -17.71
CA LYS A 406 44.18 33.76 -17.62
C LYS A 406 45.46 34.55 -17.88
N TYR A 407 46.51 34.26 -17.12
CA TYR A 407 47.81 34.91 -17.26
C TYR A 407 48.87 33.88 -17.65
N LYS A 408 49.76 34.24 -18.58
CA LYS A 408 50.89 33.40 -19.03
C LYS A 408 51.95 33.25 -17.92
N SER A 409 52.29 34.36 -17.29
CA SER A 409 53.23 34.43 -16.17
C SER A 409 52.98 35.73 -15.41
N LEU A 410 52.67 35.65 -14.12
CA LEU A 410 52.58 36.83 -13.26
C LEU A 410 53.89 37.03 -12.50
N PRO A 411 54.33 38.29 -12.31
CA PRO A 411 55.38 38.61 -11.37
C PRO A 411 55.03 38.18 -9.92
N PRO A 412 56.01 38.02 -9.01
CA PRO A 412 55.80 37.37 -7.72
C PRO A 412 54.72 37.98 -6.83
N LEU A 413 54.61 39.31 -6.74
CA LEU A 413 53.61 39.96 -5.90
C LEU A 413 52.22 39.88 -6.54
N ALA A 414 52.13 40.06 -7.86
CA ALA A 414 50.90 39.86 -8.64
C ALA A 414 50.38 38.41 -8.54
N GLN A 415 51.27 37.42 -8.63
CA GLN A 415 50.93 36.00 -8.50
C GLN A 415 50.39 35.69 -7.10
N PHE A 416 51.01 36.26 -6.05
CA PHE A 416 50.51 36.10 -4.68
C PHE A 416 49.09 36.65 -4.53
N ILE A 417 48.83 37.88 -5.03
CA ILE A 417 47.50 38.49 -4.98
C ILE A 417 46.49 37.64 -5.76
N ASP A 418 46.80 37.28 -7.00
CA ASP A 418 45.92 36.49 -7.87
C ASP A 418 45.58 35.13 -7.22
N ASN A 419 46.58 34.45 -6.63
CA ASN A 419 46.37 33.19 -5.90
C ASN A 419 45.41 33.35 -4.72
N VAL A 420 45.61 34.37 -3.86
CA VAL A 420 44.73 34.60 -2.70
C VAL A 420 43.30 34.89 -3.16
N VAL A 421 43.12 35.73 -4.17
CA VAL A 421 41.80 36.12 -4.67
C VAL A 421 41.09 34.95 -5.37
N ARG A 422 41.79 34.18 -6.19
CA ARG A 422 41.23 32.96 -6.81
C ARG A 422 40.82 31.96 -5.75
N THR A 423 41.69 31.70 -4.78
CA THR A 423 41.41 30.79 -3.65
C THR A 423 40.19 31.25 -2.88
N TYR A 424 40.06 32.55 -2.61
CA TYR A 424 38.87 33.10 -1.96
C TYR A 424 37.60 32.89 -2.80
N LYS A 425 37.65 33.21 -4.09
CA LYS A 425 36.49 33.08 -4.99
C LYS A 425 36.08 31.61 -5.21
N THR A 426 36.98 30.63 -5.06
CA THR A 426 36.67 29.20 -5.27
C THR A 426 36.39 28.42 -3.99
N PHE A 427 37.08 28.73 -2.90
CA PHE A 427 37.05 27.94 -1.66
C PHE A 427 36.59 28.74 -0.44
N GLY A 428 36.55 30.06 -0.53
CA GLY A 428 36.13 30.93 0.56
C GLY A 428 37.28 31.40 1.45
N GLU A 429 36.90 32.08 2.54
CA GLU A 429 37.82 32.80 3.43
C GLU A 429 38.87 31.88 4.09
N LYS A 430 38.45 30.70 4.55
CA LYS A 430 39.29 29.81 5.36
C LYS A 430 40.53 29.34 4.57
N GLU A 431 40.35 28.96 3.32
CA GLU A 431 41.41 28.51 2.42
C GLU A 431 42.25 29.70 1.94
N ALA A 432 41.63 30.85 1.68
CA ALA A 432 42.36 32.07 1.34
C ALA A 432 43.31 32.51 2.47
N LEU A 433 42.92 32.34 3.74
CA LEU A 433 43.78 32.61 4.90
C LEU A 433 45.01 31.70 4.95
N ALA A 434 44.93 30.46 4.43
CA ALA A 434 46.09 29.60 4.30
C ALA A 434 47.05 30.10 3.21
N GLU A 435 46.51 30.61 2.10
CA GLU A 435 47.31 31.17 1.01
C GLU A 435 48.01 32.47 1.42
N ILE A 436 47.36 33.31 2.24
CA ILE A 436 47.96 34.55 2.80
C ILE A 436 49.22 34.26 3.63
N LYS A 437 49.34 33.06 4.23
CA LYS A 437 50.55 32.69 4.99
C LYS A 437 51.78 32.51 4.09
N LYS A 438 51.59 32.26 2.79
CA LYS A 438 52.66 32.10 1.79
C LYS A 438 53.12 33.43 1.19
N ARG A 439 52.79 34.56 1.84
CA ARG A 439 53.16 35.92 1.39
C ARG A 439 54.66 36.07 1.12
N PRO A 440 55.05 36.95 0.19
CA PRO A 440 56.44 37.40 0.10
C PRO A 440 56.90 38.08 1.39
N GLU A 441 58.13 37.79 1.83
CA GLU A 441 58.71 38.35 3.07
C GLU A 441 59.18 39.81 2.97
N ASN A 442 58.92 40.47 1.83
CA ASN A 442 59.21 41.89 1.62
C ASN A 442 58.09 42.81 2.18
N PRO A 443 58.36 44.10 2.44
CA PRO A 443 57.38 45.01 3.05
C PRO A 443 56.07 45.12 2.26
N LYS A 444 56.12 45.14 0.92
CA LYS A 444 54.92 45.24 0.06
C LYS A 444 54.02 44.00 0.20
N GLY A 445 54.61 42.81 0.16
CA GLY A 445 53.92 41.54 0.37
C GLY A 445 53.28 41.44 1.76
N LYS A 446 53.99 41.92 2.80
CA LYS A 446 53.46 42.00 4.17
C LYS A 446 52.31 42.99 4.30
N SER A 447 52.40 44.19 3.73
CA SER A 447 51.31 45.16 3.73
C SER A 447 50.06 44.65 3.01
N ILE A 448 50.22 44.03 1.83
CA ILE A 448 49.09 43.44 1.09
C ILE A 448 48.48 42.27 1.86
N ALA A 449 49.30 41.39 2.44
CA ALA A 449 48.80 40.31 3.29
C ALA A 449 48.00 40.83 4.49
N TYR A 450 48.46 41.92 5.12
CA TYR A 450 47.73 42.59 6.20
C TYR A 450 46.42 43.22 5.71
N ALA A 451 46.40 43.81 4.51
CA ALA A 451 45.19 44.33 3.88
C ALA A 451 44.12 43.24 3.67
N PHE A 452 44.50 42.05 3.19
CA PHE A 452 43.59 40.91 3.12
C PHE A 452 43.08 40.47 4.51
N LEU A 453 43.95 40.43 5.51
CA LEU A 453 43.57 40.11 6.90
C LEU A 453 42.59 41.14 7.49
N LEU A 454 42.68 42.41 7.08
CA LEU A 454 41.72 43.45 7.48
C LEU A 454 40.36 43.26 6.81
N VAL A 455 40.33 42.86 5.54
CA VAL A 455 39.07 42.56 4.82
C VAL A 455 38.38 41.32 5.39
N PHE A 456 39.14 40.30 5.80
CA PHE A 456 38.62 39.08 6.43
C PHE A 456 38.44 39.20 7.95
N GLU A 457 38.61 40.40 8.52
CA GLU A 457 38.48 40.66 9.97
C GLU A 457 39.38 39.80 10.87
N LYS A 458 40.49 39.25 10.34
CA LYS A 458 41.50 38.45 11.07
C LYS A 458 42.76 39.22 11.45
N ALA A 459 42.83 40.50 11.13
CA ALA A 459 44.02 41.33 11.39
C ALA A 459 44.40 41.42 12.87
N LYS A 460 43.40 41.46 13.79
CA LYS A 460 43.64 41.60 15.23
C LYS A 460 44.53 40.48 15.80
N ASP A 461 44.31 39.24 15.36
CA ASP A 461 45.01 38.05 15.86
C ASP A 461 46.44 37.91 15.31
N LYS A 462 46.75 38.64 14.24
CA LYS A 462 48.01 38.53 13.49
C LYS A 462 48.83 39.82 13.48
N LYS A 463 48.35 40.89 14.11
CA LYS A 463 48.99 42.21 14.13
C LYS A 463 50.45 42.18 14.60
N TRP A 464 50.79 41.30 15.54
CA TRP A 464 52.16 41.13 16.06
C TRP A 464 53.19 40.67 15.01
N GLN A 465 52.74 40.16 13.85
CA GLN A 465 53.60 39.68 12.78
C GLN A 465 54.03 40.78 11.80
N PHE A 466 53.56 42.02 11.99
CA PHE A 466 53.73 43.13 11.06
C PHE A 466 54.31 44.35 11.76
N SER A 467 55.13 45.12 11.03
CA SER A 467 55.64 46.41 11.51
C SER A 467 54.56 47.50 11.45
N GLN A 468 54.76 48.61 12.16
CA GLN A 468 53.82 49.74 12.14
C GLN A 468 53.60 50.28 10.73
N VAL A 469 54.66 50.37 9.92
CA VAL A 469 54.60 50.81 8.52
C VAL A 469 53.78 49.84 7.68
N GLU A 470 53.97 48.53 7.87
CA GLU A 470 53.22 47.50 7.14
C GLU A 470 51.72 47.54 7.49
N ILE A 471 51.39 47.80 8.75
CA ILE A 471 50.02 47.92 9.25
C ILE A 471 49.32 49.14 8.65
N GLU A 472 49.95 50.31 8.69
CA GLU A 472 49.39 51.56 8.15
C GLU A 472 49.18 51.45 6.63
N TYR A 473 50.16 50.90 5.93
CA TYR A 473 50.05 50.73 4.48
C TYR A 473 49.05 49.63 4.10
N GLY A 474 48.94 48.56 4.89
CA GLY A 474 47.90 47.56 4.70
C GLY A 474 46.48 48.11 4.93
N ASP A 475 46.30 49.03 5.88
CA ASP A 475 45.02 49.71 6.09
C ASP A 475 44.63 50.59 4.90
N PHE A 476 45.60 51.31 4.32
CA PHE A 476 45.41 52.06 3.07
C PHE A 476 45.01 51.15 1.90
N LEU A 477 45.63 49.96 1.78
CA LEU A 477 45.34 49.00 0.70
C LEU A 477 44.03 48.23 0.89
N ARG A 478 43.42 48.28 2.08
CA ARG A 478 42.22 47.51 2.43
C ARG A 478 41.09 47.68 1.41
N GLU A 479 40.77 48.91 1.03
CA GLU A 479 39.67 49.17 0.09
C GLU A 479 40.00 48.70 -1.33
N HIS A 480 41.27 48.72 -1.73
CA HIS A 480 41.72 48.20 -3.04
C HIS A 480 41.61 46.67 -3.08
N VAL A 481 41.99 45.99 -2.00
CA VAL A 481 41.80 44.54 -1.84
C VAL A 481 40.32 44.17 -1.85
N LYS A 482 39.47 44.93 -1.13
CA LYS A 482 38.03 44.71 -1.09
C LYS A 482 37.39 44.86 -2.48
N LYS A 483 37.77 45.88 -3.25
CA LYS A 483 37.34 46.05 -4.65
C LYS A 483 37.74 44.85 -5.52
N LEU A 484 38.97 44.34 -5.37
CA LEU A 484 39.45 43.20 -6.15
C LEU A 484 38.71 41.90 -5.79
N LEU A 485 38.49 41.61 -4.50
CA LEU A 485 37.74 40.42 -4.07
C LEU A 485 36.30 40.43 -4.59
N ASN A 486 35.64 41.58 -4.57
CA ASN A 486 34.27 41.76 -5.04
C ASN A 486 34.16 42.07 -6.54
N SER A 487 35.28 42.00 -7.27
CA SER A 487 35.31 42.37 -8.68
C SER A 487 34.53 41.38 -9.55
N GLU A 488 33.80 41.95 -10.52
CA GLU A 488 33.32 41.21 -11.69
C GLU A 488 34.50 40.79 -12.58
N PRO A 489 34.40 39.66 -13.31
CA PRO A 489 35.52 39.14 -14.08
C PRO A 489 36.09 40.13 -15.12
N LYS A 490 35.25 40.96 -15.75
CA LYS A 490 35.66 42.01 -16.70
C LYS A 490 36.56 43.09 -16.07
N ASN A 491 36.34 43.38 -14.79
CA ASN A 491 37.09 44.42 -14.07
C ASN A 491 38.25 43.84 -13.25
N TYR A 492 38.38 42.51 -13.18
CA TYR A 492 39.39 41.82 -12.38
C TYR A 492 40.81 42.30 -12.69
N HIS A 493 41.18 42.30 -13.97
CA HIS A 493 42.52 42.71 -14.42
C HIS A 493 42.83 44.16 -14.03
N LYS A 494 41.88 45.06 -14.27
CA LYS A 494 41.99 46.47 -13.91
C LYS A 494 42.24 46.65 -12.40
N PHE A 495 41.46 45.97 -11.55
CA PHE A 495 41.61 46.11 -10.11
C PHE A 495 42.86 45.42 -9.57
N LEU A 496 43.33 44.34 -10.19
CA LEU A 496 44.61 43.72 -9.85
C LEU A 496 45.75 44.71 -10.13
N LYS A 497 45.72 45.38 -11.29
CA LYS A 497 46.68 46.43 -11.64
C LYS A 497 46.61 47.63 -10.69
N GLU A 498 45.41 48.10 -10.38
CA GLU A 498 45.19 49.21 -9.44
C GLU A 498 45.78 48.87 -8.06
N LEU A 499 45.60 47.65 -7.56
CA LEU A 499 46.18 47.22 -6.29
C LEU A 499 47.72 47.16 -6.35
N LEU A 500 48.31 46.65 -7.45
CA LEU A 500 49.76 46.61 -7.62
C LEU A 500 50.37 48.01 -7.62
N VAL A 501 49.81 48.95 -8.39
CA VAL A 501 50.27 50.35 -8.45
C VAL A 501 50.15 51.01 -7.07
N ASN A 502 49.01 50.86 -6.41
CA ASN A 502 48.78 51.49 -5.10
C ASN A 502 49.62 50.85 -3.97
N SER A 503 50.11 49.61 -4.15
CA SER A 503 51.09 48.97 -3.26
C SER A 503 52.53 49.44 -3.49
N GLY A 504 52.74 50.38 -4.41
CA GLY A 504 54.05 50.89 -4.81
C GLY A 504 54.86 49.85 -5.59
N SER A 505 54.22 48.80 -6.12
CA SER A 505 54.87 47.80 -6.97
C SER A 505 55.21 48.38 -8.34
N SER A 506 56.37 48.01 -8.88
CA SER A 506 56.75 48.29 -10.27
C SER A 506 56.48 47.09 -11.19
N GLU A 507 55.79 46.06 -10.68
CA GLU A 507 55.38 44.90 -11.46
C GLU A 507 54.28 45.29 -12.44
N ASP A 508 54.50 44.99 -13.73
CA ASP A 508 53.51 45.16 -14.79
C ASP A 508 52.89 43.80 -15.16
N ILE A 509 51.60 43.82 -15.46
CA ILE A 509 50.80 42.65 -15.79
C ILE A 509 50.06 42.79 -17.13
N ASP A 510 50.21 43.92 -17.83
CA ASP A 510 49.52 44.14 -19.12
C ASP A 510 49.96 43.12 -20.18
N ASP A 511 51.24 42.76 -20.21
CA ASP A 511 51.80 41.77 -21.14
C ASP A 511 51.54 40.31 -20.70
N ALA A 512 50.95 40.12 -19.51
CA ALA A 512 50.77 38.81 -18.91
C ALA A 512 49.44 38.12 -19.32
N ILE A 513 48.48 38.82 -19.92
CA ILE A 513 47.17 38.24 -20.28
C ILE A 513 47.31 37.26 -21.44
N CYS A 514 46.66 36.09 -21.32
CA CYS A 514 46.60 35.06 -22.37
C CYS A 514 45.71 35.44 -23.54
#